data_AF-A0A2N2NZK3-F1
#
_entry.id   AF-A0A2N2NZK3-F1
#
_cell.length_a   1.000
_cell.length_b   1.000
_cell.length_c   1.000
_cell.angle_alpha   90.00
_cell.angle_beta   90.00
_cell.angle_gamma   90.00
#
_symmetry.space_group_name_H-M   'P 1'
#
loop_
_entity.id
_entity.type
_entity.pdbx_description
1 polymer ?
#
loop_
_entity_poly.entity_id
_entity_poly.type
_entity_poly.pdbx_seq_one_letter_code
_entity_poly.pdbx_strand_id
1 'polypeptide(L)'
;MDWIIFGLVVTWLGIVSWFDIRKNEIPHSAWVVIPLIGAGLYRIWQGNWALVLLTILVAAVSERERISQLFGWEEIGKMITWLPLLFLGAFLSIQSSPLSALAIIGFWVAWEMKWWGGADAVSAITVCLIWPSEIFIFAFLATHLIVVLVLGLVSAIREKKISLHRLPGIPILLVSVIFLKISYVLLNQIL
;
A
#
# COMPACT_ATOMS: atom_id res chain seq x y z
N MET A 1 9.95 -19.57 -7.01
CA MET A 1 9.63 -18.87 -5.75
C MET A 1 8.55 -17.79 -5.97
N ASP A 2 8.69 -16.95 -7.00
CA ASP A 2 7.74 -15.86 -7.29
C ASP A 2 6.30 -16.29 -7.54
N TRP A 3 6.05 -17.44 -8.18
CA TRP A 3 4.69 -17.91 -8.46
C TRP A 3 3.90 -18.31 -7.22
N ILE A 4 4.57 -18.82 -6.18
CA ILE A 4 3.92 -19.19 -4.91
C ILE A 4 3.52 -17.92 -4.17
N ILE A 5 4.45 -16.97 -4.04
CA ILE A 5 4.19 -15.66 -3.40
C ILE A 5 3.11 -14.90 -4.17
N PHE A 6 3.16 -14.93 -5.51
CA PHE A 6 2.13 -14.36 -6.37
C PHE A 6 0.76 -14.98 -6.11
N GLY A 7 0.67 -16.32 -6.13
CA GLY A 7 -0.59 -17.02 -5.85
C GLY A 7 -1.15 -16.69 -4.47
N LEU A 8 -0.28 -16.60 -3.44
CA LEU A 8 -0.68 -16.20 -2.09
C LEU A 8 -1.20 -14.76 -2.05
N VAL A 9 -0.51 -13.80 -2.66
CA VAL A 9 -0.93 -12.39 -2.67
C VAL A 9 -2.22 -12.20 -3.45
N VAL A 10 -2.37 -12.83 -4.62
CA VAL A 10 -3.61 -12.78 -5.42
C VAL A 10 -4.77 -13.40 -4.65
N THR A 11 -4.56 -14.55 -4.00
CA THR A 11 -5.60 -15.19 -3.19
C THR A 11 -6.01 -14.29 -2.02
N TRP A 12 -5.04 -13.74 -1.31
CA TRP A 12 -5.29 -12.83 -0.19
C TRP A 12 -6.03 -11.56 -0.63
N LEU A 13 -5.49 -10.83 -1.61
CA LEU A 13 -6.12 -9.61 -2.14
C LEU A 13 -7.49 -9.91 -2.75
N GLY A 14 -7.67 -11.07 -3.38
CA GLY A 14 -8.95 -11.52 -3.92
C GLY A 14 -10.01 -11.73 -2.84
N ILE A 15 -9.64 -12.40 -1.74
CA ILE A 15 -10.52 -12.56 -0.57
C ILE A 15 -10.87 -11.20 0.01
N VAL A 16 -9.89 -10.35 0.30
CA VAL A 16 -10.14 -9.04 0.94
C VAL A 16 -10.94 -8.11 0.01
N SER A 17 -10.65 -8.11 -1.29
CA SER A 17 -11.40 -7.35 -2.30
C SER A 17 -12.85 -7.81 -2.40
N TRP A 18 -13.12 -9.13 -2.32
CA TRP A 18 -14.48 -9.65 -2.32
C TRP A 18 -15.28 -9.18 -1.10
N PHE A 19 -14.66 -9.15 0.08
CA PHE A 19 -15.30 -8.61 1.28
C PHE A 19 -15.54 -7.11 1.18
N ASP A 20 -14.55 -6.35 0.70
CA ASP A 20 -14.64 -4.90 0.51
C ASP A 20 -15.80 -4.54 -0.43
N ILE A 21 -15.89 -5.18 -1.60
CA ILE A 21 -16.96 -4.94 -2.58
C ILE A 21 -18.34 -5.36 -2.05
N ARG A 22 -18.44 -6.52 -1.37
CA ARG A 22 -19.75 -7.08 -0.98
C ARG A 22 -20.31 -6.47 0.29
N LYS A 23 -19.45 -6.12 1.25
CA LYS A 23 -19.87 -5.67 2.58
C LYS A 23 -19.50 -4.23 2.90
N ASN A 24 -18.72 -3.53 2.06
CA ASN A 24 -18.11 -2.24 2.38
C ASN A 24 -17.35 -2.26 3.73
N GLU A 25 -16.87 -3.44 4.13
CA GLU A 25 -16.23 -3.69 5.40
C GLU A 25 -15.01 -4.57 5.16
N ILE A 26 -13.90 -4.20 5.80
CA ILE A 26 -12.75 -5.09 5.91
C ILE A 26 -13.07 -6.11 7.01
N PRO A 27 -12.98 -7.42 6.73
CA PRO A 27 -13.53 -8.45 7.61
C PRO A 27 -12.92 -8.44 9.03
N HIS A 28 -11.63 -8.10 9.14
CA HIS A 28 -10.95 -7.83 10.41
C HIS A 28 -9.59 -7.16 10.13
N SER A 29 -9.08 -6.31 11.03
CA SER A 29 -7.77 -5.67 10.88
C SER A 29 -6.61 -6.68 10.76
N ALA A 30 -6.74 -7.85 11.39
CA ALA A 30 -5.77 -8.94 11.30
C ALA A 30 -5.53 -9.43 9.86
N TRP A 31 -6.53 -9.33 8.97
CA TRP A 31 -6.40 -9.73 7.57
C TRP A 31 -5.44 -8.86 6.77
N VAL A 32 -5.03 -7.71 7.31
CA VAL A 32 -4.07 -6.80 6.67
C VAL A 32 -2.76 -6.75 7.47
N VAL A 33 -2.83 -6.83 8.79
CA VAL A 33 -1.66 -6.84 9.67
C VAL A 33 -0.84 -8.13 9.55
N ILE A 34 -1.46 -9.31 9.48
CA ILE A 34 -0.72 -10.58 9.36
C ILE A 34 0.10 -10.63 8.06
N PRO A 35 -0.48 -10.33 6.87
CA PRO A 35 0.30 -10.20 5.64
C PRO A 35 1.41 -9.16 5.73
N LEU A 36 1.19 -8.01 6.38
CA LEU A 36 2.22 -7.00 6.58
C LEU A 36 3.42 -7.54 7.37
N ILE A 37 3.16 -8.27 8.47
CA ILE A 37 4.22 -8.90 9.27
C ILE A 37 4.98 -9.93 8.41
N GLY A 38 4.26 -10.79 7.69
CA GLY A 38 4.86 -11.77 6.79
C GLY A 38 5.72 -11.12 5.70
N ALA A 39 5.23 -10.04 5.08
CA ALA A 39 5.96 -9.27 4.09
C ALA A 39 7.20 -8.58 4.68
N GLY A 40 7.11 -8.07 5.91
CA GLY A 40 8.24 -7.50 6.64
C GLY A 40 9.34 -8.53 6.90
N LEU A 41 8.99 -9.71 7.40
CA LEU A 41 9.93 -10.81 7.62
C LEU A 41 10.57 -11.28 6.31
N TYR A 42 9.76 -11.43 5.26
CA TYR A 42 10.24 -11.76 3.93
C TYR A 42 11.22 -10.71 3.39
N ARG A 43 10.93 -9.43 3.63
CA ARG A 43 11.77 -8.32 3.15
C ARG A 43 13.08 -8.18 3.94
N ILE A 44 13.05 -8.46 5.24
CA ILE A 44 14.26 -8.60 6.08
C ILE A 44 15.13 -9.74 5.55
N TRP A 45 14.52 -10.90 5.24
CA TRP A 45 15.25 -12.04 4.66
C TRP A 45 15.94 -11.68 3.34
N GLN A 46 15.33 -10.83 2.51
CA GLN A 46 15.93 -10.31 1.28
C GLN A 46 17.02 -9.25 1.51
N GLY A 47 17.34 -8.90 2.75
CA GLY A 47 18.42 -7.99 3.10
C GLY A 47 18.06 -6.50 3.10
N ASN A 48 16.81 -6.12 2.81
CA ASN A 48 16.37 -4.72 2.86
C ASN A 48 15.51 -4.44 4.10
N TRP A 49 16.19 -4.34 5.23
CA TRP A 49 15.57 -3.97 6.51
C TRP A 49 15.13 -2.51 6.57
N ALA A 50 15.73 -1.62 5.76
CA ALA A 50 15.44 -0.19 5.77
C ALA A 50 13.96 0.10 5.44
N LEU A 51 13.42 -0.53 4.38
CA LEU A 51 12.00 -0.39 4.02
C LEU A 51 11.06 -0.91 5.13
N VAL A 52 11.47 -1.95 5.83
CA VAL A 52 10.69 -2.52 6.94
C VAL A 52 10.68 -1.57 8.12
N LEU A 53 11.82 -0.96 8.46
CA LEU A 53 11.87 0.09 9.48
C LEU A 53 11.04 1.31 9.12
N LEU A 54 11.09 1.78 7.87
CA LEU A 54 10.23 2.87 7.42
C LEU A 54 8.75 2.52 7.60
N THR A 55 8.37 1.29 7.26
CA THR A 55 6.99 0.81 7.44
C THR A 55 6.57 0.77 8.90
N ILE A 56 7.42 0.23 9.79
CA ILE A 56 7.17 0.20 11.24
C ILE A 56 7.05 1.63 11.78
N LEU A 57 7.94 2.51 11.36
CA LEU A 57 7.95 3.90 11.80
C LEU A 57 6.66 4.60 11.40
N VAL A 58 6.29 4.51 10.12
CA VAL A 58 5.03 5.04 9.59
C VAL A 58 3.83 4.54 10.38
N ALA A 59 3.76 3.23 10.67
CA ALA A 59 2.70 2.66 11.49
C ALA A 59 2.70 3.22 12.93
N ALA A 60 3.87 3.40 13.53
CA ALA A 60 4.00 4.01 14.85
C ALA A 60 3.56 5.49 14.86
N VAL A 61 3.89 6.26 13.82
CA VAL A 61 3.46 7.66 13.70
C VAL A 61 1.94 7.77 13.54
N SER A 62 1.31 6.83 12.82
CA SER A 62 -0.16 6.80 12.72
C SER A 62 -0.84 6.50 14.07
N GLU A 63 -0.17 5.75 14.95
CA GLU A 63 -0.65 5.43 16.30
C GLU A 63 -0.16 6.43 17.37
N ARG A 64 0.49 7.54 16.98
CA ARG A 64 1.15 8.50 17.88
C ARG A 64 0.27 8.97 19.04
N GLU A 65 -1.02 9.21 18.81
CA GLU A 65 -1.96 9.68 19.83
C GLU A 65 -2.21 8.58 20.88
N ARG A 66 -2.39 7.34 20.42
CA ARG A 66 -2.56 6.18 21.31
C ARG A 66 -1.28 5.91 22.11
N ILE A 67 -0.12 6.04 21.47
CA ILE A 67 1.19 5.89 22.13
C ILE A 67 1.37 7.00 23.17
N SER A 68 1.08 8.25 22.83
CA SER A 68 1.12 9.40 23.75
C SER A 68 0.28 9.15 25.01
N GLN A 69 -0.96 8.67 24.85
CA GLN A 69 -1.84 8.33 25.95
C GLN A 69 -1.31 7.18 26.81
N LEU A 70 -0.75 6.14 26.19
CA LEU A 70 -0.21 4.97 26.90
C LEU A 70 1.00 5.34 27.77
N PHE A 71 1.87 6.22 27.26
CA PHE A 71 3.08 6.64 27.96
C PHE A 71 2.90 7.90 28.81
N GLY A 72 1.74 8.57 28.72
CA GLY A 72 1.46 9.82 29.42
C GLY A 72 2.34 11.00 28.97
N TRP A 73 2.88 10.95 27.75
CA TRP A 73 3.83 11.94 27.25
C TRP A 73 3.30 12.64 26.00
N GLU A 74 2.75 13.84 26.21
CA GLU A 74 2.07 14.64 25.17
C GLU A 74 2.93 14.94 23.95
N GLU A 75 4.26 15.08 24.11
CA GLU A 75 5.16 15.36 22.99
C GLU A 75 5.17 14.21 21.96
N ILE A 76 4.92 12.97 22.38
CA ILE A 76 4.83 11.83 21.46
C ILE A 76 3.62 11.96 20.52
N GLY A 77 2.54 12.59 20.99
CA GLY A 77 1.35 12.82 20.15
C GLY A 77 1.60 13.81 19.01
N LYS A 78 2.60 14.69 19.16
CA LYS A 78 2.88 15.72 18.18
C LYS A 78 3.63 15.16 16.97
N MET A 79 3.10 15.43 15.77
CA MET A 79 3.72 15.03 14.50
C MET A 79 5.18 15.51 14.37
N ILE A 80 5.49 16.70 14.90
CA ILE A 80 6.83 17.29 14.79
C ILE A 80 7.92 16.45 15.47
N THR A 81 7.57 15.72 16.53
CA THR A 81 8.47 14.81 17.25
C THR A 81 8.93 13.66 16.37
N TRP A 82 8.06 13.21 15.46
CA TRP A 82 8.33 12.10 14.56
C TRP A 82 9.01 12.51 13.26
N LEU A 83 8.96 13.80 12.89
CA LEU A 83 9.48 14.29 11.62
C LEU A 83 10.97 13.97 11.40
N PRO A 84 11.88 14.14 12.40
CA PRO A 84 13.28 13.76 12.23
C PRO A 84 13.47 12.26 11.98
N LEU A 85 12.71 11.42 12.69
CA LEU A 85 12.76 9.96 12.52
C LEU A 85 12.21 9.56 11.16
N LEU A 86 11.09 10.16 10.73
CA LEU A 86 10.50 9.92 9.41
C LEU A 86 11.46 10.30 8.30
N PHE A 87 12.12 11.46 8.43
CA PHE A 87 13.14 11.88 7.49
C PHE A 87 14.31 10.90 7.43
N LEU A 88 14.81 10.45 8.59
CA LEU A 88 15.90 9.48 8.66
C LEU A 88 15.50 8.13 8.04
N GLY A 89 14.32 7.61 8.38
CA GLY A 89 13.80 6.34 7.83
C GLY A 89 13.57 6.41 6.32
N ALA A 90 13.05 7.54 5.84
CA ALA A 90 12.88 7.80 4.42
C ALA A 90 14.23 7.88 3.70
N PHE A 91 15.18 8.64 4.26
CA PHE A 91 16.52 8.80 3.71
C PHE A 91 17.23 7.46 3.55
N LEU A 92 17.23 6.62 4.59
CA LEU A 92 17.82 5.27 4.54
C LEU A 92 17.13 4.37 3.51
N SER A 93 15.80 4.41 3.46
CA SER A 93 15.03 3.56 2.55
C SER A 93 15.24 3.94 1.08
N ILE A 94 15.34 5.24 0.79
CA ILE A 94 15.57 5.76 -0.55
C ILE A 94 16.89 5.26 -1.14
N GLN A 95 17.95 5.10 -0.33
CA GLN A 95 19.24 4.57 -0.82
C GLN A 95 19.13 3.14 -1.36
N SER A 96 18.14 2.38 -0.89
CA SER A 96 17.95 0.97 -1.27
C SER A 96 16.86 0.75 -2.32
N SER A 97 15.78 1.53 -2.27
CA SER A 97 14.61 1.37 -3.14
C SER A 97 13.83 2.70 -3.18
N PRO A 98 14.29 3.69 -4.00
CA PRO A 98 13.75 5.04 -4.01
C PRO A 98 12.24 5.10 -4.20
N LEU A 99 11.74 4.48 -5.27
CA LEU A 99 10.32 4.53 -5.61
C LEU A 99 9.46 3.83 -4.56
N SER A 100 9.91 2.69 -4.02
CA SER A 100 9.17 1.97 -2.98
C SER A 100 9.11 2.74 -1.66
N ALA A 101 10.20 3.42 -1.28
CA ALA A 101 10.21 4.29 -0.11
C ALA A 101 9.21 5.46 -0.28
N LEU A 102 9.23 6.11 -1.45
CA LEU A 102 8.28 7.18 -1.77
C LEU A 102 6.84 6.67 -1.83
N ALA A 103 6.60 5.48 -2.38
CA ALA A 103 5.28 4.86 -2.43
C ALA A 103 4.73 4.57 -1.02
N ILE A 104 5.56 4.02 -0.11
CA ILE A 104 5.15 3.78 1.28
C ILE A 104 4.75 5.09 1.96
N ILE A 105 5.56 6.14 1.82
CA ILE A 105 5.24 7.47 2.36
C ILE A 105 3.96 8.02 1.72
N GLY A 106 3.80 7.89 0.41
CA GLY A 106 2.62 8.35 -0.32
C GLY A 106 1.34 7.64 0.13
N PHE A 107 1.35 6.32 0.28
CA PHE A 107 0.21 5.55 0.78
C PHE A 107 -0.12 5.90 2.22
N TRP A 108 0.89 6.10 3.06
CA TRP A 108 0.69 6.57 4.42
C TRP A 108 0.07 7.97 4.48
N VAL A 109 0.59 8.93 3.71
CA VAL A 109 0.02 10.28 3.64
C VAL A 109 -1.43 10.23 3.14
N ALA A 110 -1.71 9.41 2.12
CA ALA A 110 -3.08 9.22 1.62
C ALA A 110 -4.02 8.66 2.71
N TRP A 111 -3.52 7.80 3.59
CA TRP A 111 -4.26 7.31 4.76
C TRP A 111 -4.47 8.38 5.83
N GLU A 112 -3.42 9.10 6.25
CA GLU A 112 -3.52 10.19 7.25
C GLU A 112 -4.48 11.30 6.77
N MET A 113 -4.48 11.60 5.47
CA MET A 113 -5.38 12.59 4.84
C MET A 113 -6.80 12.07 4.62
N LYS A 114 -7.10 10.83 5.02
CA LYS A 114 -8.40 10.15 4.85
C LYS A 114 -8.84 10.01 3.39
N TRP A 115 -7.89 10.03 2.46
CA TRP A 115 -8.15 9.75 1.04
C TRP A 115 -8.31 8.26 0.81
N TRP A 116 -7.62 7.44 1.60
CA TRP A 116 -7.63 5.99 1.53
C TRP A 116 -8.06 5.38 2.87
N GLY A 117 -8.70 4.21 2.81
CA GLY A 117 -8.95 3.42 4.02
C GLY A 117 -7.63 2.87 4.58
N GLY A 118 -7.57 2.67 5.90
CA GLY A 118 -6.37 2.11 6.54
C GLY A 118 -5.98 0.74 5.95
N ALA A 119 -6.97 -0.11 5.63
CA ALA A 119 -6.69 -1.39 4.98
C ALA A 119 -6.14 -1.23 3.56
N ASP A 120 -6.61 -0.24 2.78
CA ASP A 120 -6.08 0.02 1.44
C ASP A 120 -4.60 0.39 1.52
N ALA A 121 -4.27 1.33 2.41
CA ALA A 121 -2.91 1.82 2.57
C ALA A 121 -1.97 0.73 3.11
N VAL A 122 -2.38 -0.01 4.14
CA VAL A 122 -1.57 -1.11 4.69
C VAL A 122 -1.42 -2.24 3.66
N SER A 123 -2.45 -2.52 2.85
CA SER A 123 -2.34 -3.51 1.77
C SER A 123 -1.36 -3.05 0.69
N ALA A 124 -1.42 -1.78 0.29
CA ALA A 124 -0.49 -1.21 -0.69
C ALA A 124 0.97 -1.26 -0.19
N ILE A 125 1.20 -0.86 1.07
CA ILE A 125 2.50 -0.94 1.73
C ILE A 125 2.99 -2.39 1.80
N THR A 126 2.12 -3.34 2.14
CA THR A 126 2.44 -4.77 2.17
C THR A 126 2.94 -5.25 0.82
N VAL A 127 2.27 -4.87 -0.28
CA VAL A 127 2.70 -5.28 -1.63
C VAL A 127 4.02 -4.60 -2.00
N CYS A 128 4.25 -3.34 -1.62
CA CYS A 128 5.56 -2.67 -1.79
C CYS A 128 6.70 -3.38 -1.05
N LEU A 129 6.44 -4.00 0.11
CA LEU A 129 7.44 -4.79 0.81
C LEU A 129 7.74 -6.13 0.11
N ILE A 130 6.73 -6.75 -0.51
CA ILE A 130 6.90 -8.03 -1.23
C ILE A 130 7.62 -7.82 -2.56
N TRP A 131 7.17 -6.83 -3.35
CA TRP A 131 7.76 -6.46 -4.63
C TRP A 131 8.15 -4.98 -4.61
N PRO A 132 9.35 -4.66 -4.11
CA PRO A 132 9.89 -3.30 -4.04
C PRO A 132 10.35 -2.79 -5.43
N SER A 133 9.68 -3.22 -6.51
CA SER A 133 10.11 -2.96 -7.88
C SER A 133 9.42 -1.73 -8.46
N GLU A 134 10.15 -1.00 -9.30
CA GLU A 134 9.62 0.14 -10.03
C GLU A 134 8.44 -0.27 -10.92
N ILE A 135 8.54 -1.47 -11.52
CA ILE A 135 7.50 -2.05 -12.39
C ILE A 135 6.18 -2.21 -11.63
N PHE A 136 6.21 -2.64 -10.36
CA PHE A 136 4.99 -2.73 -9.56
C PHE A 136 4.34 -1.35 -9.36
N ILE A 137 5.14 -0.35 -9.04
CA ILE A 137 4.65 1.01 -8.78
C ILE A 137 4.05 1.62 -10.05
N PHE A 138 4.70 1.43 -11.19
CA PHE A 138 4.15 1.85 -12.48
C PHE A 138 2.89 1.08 -12.85
N ALA A 139 2.86 -0.24 -12.65
CA ALA A 139 1.65 -1.06 -12.88
C ALA A 139 0.49 -0.58 -12.00
N PHE A 140 0.76 -0.27 -10.73
CA PHE A 140 -0.22 0.28 -9.81
C PHE A 140 -0.73 1.66 -10.26
N LEU A 141 0.17 2.59 -10.57
CA LEU A 141 -0.20 3.94 -11.04
C LEU A 141 -1.00 3.88 -12.35
N ALA A 142 -0.57 3.06 -13.31
CA ALA A 142 -1.25 2.89 -14.59
C ALA A 142 -2.64 2.30 -14.39
N THR A 143 -2.77 1.25 -13.58
CA THR A 143 -4.07 0.62 -13.28
C THR A 143 -4.99 1.61 -12.58
N HIS A 144 -4.49 2.34 -11.57
CA HIS A 144 -5.27 3.33 -10.85
C HIS A 144 -5.75 4.45 -11.78
N LEU A 145 -4.87 4.98 -12.65
CA LEU A 145 -5.22 5.99 -13.64
C LEU A 145 -6.30 5.50 -14.60
N ILE A 146 -6.15 4.30 -15.15
CA ILE A 146 -7.16 3.70 -16.06
C ILE A 146 -8.52 3.59 -15.36
N VAL A 147 -8.54 3.08 -14.13
CA VAL A 147 -9.78 2.91 -13.37
C VAL A 147 -10.44 4.25 -13.06
N VAL A 148 -9.68 5.26 -12.61
CA VAL A 148 -10.18 6.62 -12.37
C VAL A 148 -10.77 7.22 -13.65
N LEU A 149 -10.07 7.08 -14.79
CA LEU A 149 -10.54 7.60 -16.07
C LEU A 149 -11.81 6.89 -16.55
N VAL A 150 -11.87 5.57 -16.48
CA VAL A 150 -13.04 4.78 -16.89
C VAL A 150 -14.25 5.12 -16.04
N LEU A 151 -14.12 5.16 -14.71
CA LEU A 151 -15.25 5.53 -13.86
C LEU A 151 -15.64 7.00 -14.01
N GLY A 152 -14.67 7.90 -14.18
CA GLY A 152 -14.92 9.31 -14.47
C GLY A 152 -15.73 9.49 -15.76
N LEU A 153 -15.38 8.76 -16.83
CA LEU A 153 -16.11 8.76 -18.09
C LEU A 153 -17.51 8.16 -17.94
N VAL A 154 -17.65 7.02 -17.24
CA VAL A 154 -18.95 6.40 -16.99
C VAL A 154 -19.86 7.34 -16.20
N SER A 155 -19.34 8.00 -15.15
CA SER A 155 -20.05 9.01 -14.36
C SER A 155 -20.45 10.22 -15.22
N ALA A 156 -19.55 10.72 -16.06
CA ALA A 156 -19.85 11.84 -16.95
C ALA A 156 -20.96 11.51 -17.96
N ILE A 157 -20.95 10.29 -18.52
CA ILE A 157 -21.94 9.85 -19.52
C ILE A 157 -23.28 9.50 -18.87
N ARG A 158 -23.29 8.75 -17.76
CA ARG A 158 -24.52 8.26 -17.13
C ARG A 158 -25.14 9.25 -16.15
N GLU A 159 -24.32 9.91 -15.35
CA GLU A 159 -24.79 10.75 -14.24
C GLU A 159 -24.72 12.25 -14.57
N LYS A 160 -24.13 12.63 -15.72
CA LYS A 160 -23.86 14.04 -16.13
C LYS A 160 -23.15 14.86 -15.05
N LYS A 161 -22.45 14.20 -14.14
CA LYS A 161 -21.73 14.79 -13.02
C LYS A 161 -20.35 14.14 -12.96
N ILE A 162 -19.31 14.96 -12.84
CA ILE A 162 -17.98 14.48 -12.53
C ILE A 162 -17.96 14.24 -11.02
N SER A 163 -18.31 13.03 -10.59
CA SER A 163 -18.12 12.62 -9.21
C SER A 163 -16.86 11.75 -9.14
N LEU A 164 -15.87 12.20 -8.38
CA LEU A 164 -14.75 11.36 -7.98
C LEU A 164 -15.31 10.29 -7.04
N HIS A 165 -15.63 9.13 -7.61
CA HIS A 165 -16.11 7.98 -6.85
C HIS A 165 -15.03 7.58 -5.84
N ARG A 166 -15.43 7.26 -4.60
CA ARG A 166 -14.54 6.56 -3.66
C ARG A 166 -14.23 5.21 -4.26
N LEU A 167 -13.04 5.09 -4.83
CA LEU A 167 -12.56 3.88 -5.45
C LEU A 167 -12.13 2.88 -4.38
N PRO A 168 -12.61 1.63 -4.43
CA PRO A 168 -12.12 0.61 -3.52
C PRO A 168 -10.64 0.33 -3.86
N GLY A 169 -9.73 0.61 -2.92
CA GLY A 169 -8.29 0.56 -3.17
C GLY A 169 -7.78 -0.87 -3.35
N ILE A 170 -8.31 -1.83 -2.57
CA ILE A 170 -7.91 -3.24 -2.59
C ILE A 170 -8.19 -3.93 -3.94
N PRO A 171 -9.38 -3.80 -4.57
CA PRO A 171 -9.61 -4.30 -5.92
C PRO A 171 -8.66 -3.70 -6.97
N ILE A 172 -8.33 -2.41 -6.87
CA ILE A 172 -7.36 -1.79 -7.78
C ILE A 172 -5.97 -2.38 -7.55
N LEU A 173 -5.56 -2.58 -6.29
CA LEU A 173 -4.30 -3.26 -5.95
C LEU A 173 -4.24 -4.67 -6.53
N LEU A 174 -5.33 -5.44 -6.44
CA LEU A 174 -5.42 -6.78 -7.02
C LEU A 174 -5.20 -6.75 -8.54
N VAL A 175 -5.91 -5.88 -9.26
CA VAL A 175 -5.76 -5.72 -10.71
C VAL A 175 -4.33 -5.29 -11.06
N SER A 176 -3.74 -4.40 -10.27
CA SER A 176 -2.36 -3.93 -10.46
C SER A 176 -1.34 -5.06 -10.34
N VAL A 177 -1.51 -5.96 -9.36
CA VAL A 177 -0.64 -7.13 -9.17
C VAL A 177 -0.79 -8.13 -10.33
N ILE A 178 -2.01 -8.35 -10.81
CA ILE A 178 -2.25 -9.21 -11.99
C ILE A 178 -1.60 -8.60 -13.23
N PHE A 179 -1.79 -7.29 -13.45
CA PHE A 179 -1.20 -6.57 -14.58
C PHE A 179 0.33 -6.64 -14.56
N LEU A 180 0.95 -6.40 -13.40
CA LEU A 180 2.39 -6.56 -13.20
C LEU A 180 2.89 -7.93 -13.68
N LYS A 181 2.20 -9.00 -13.28
CA LYS A 181 2.63 -10.36 -13.64
C LYS A 181 2.49 -10.63 -15.13
N ILE A 182 1.42 -10.16 -15.75
CA ILE A 182 1.23 -10.25 -17.21
C ILE A 182 2.35 -9.50 -17.93
N SER A 183 2.64 -8.27 -17.52
CA SER A 183 3.74 -7.48 -18.11
C SER A 183 5.08 -8.18 -18.00
N TYR A 184 5.38 -8.79 -16.84
CA TYR A 184 6.64 -9.51 -16.65
C TYR A 184 6.74 -10.74 -17.55
N VAL A 185 5.67 -11.53 -17.67
CA VAL A 185 5.65 -12.71 -18.56
C VAL A 185 5.81 -12.29 -20.03
N LEU A 186 5.13 -11.22 -20.46
CA LEU A 186 5.21 -10.72 -21.83
C LEU A 186 6.62 -10.19 -22.15
N LEU A 187 7.21 -9.40 -21.24
CA LEU A 187 8.54 -8.82 -21.44
C LEU A 187 9.62 -9.90 -21.54
N ASN A 188 9.51 -10.96 -20.74
CA ASN A 188 10.45 -12.09 -20.74
C ASN A 188 10.30 -13.02 -21.95
N GLN A 189 9.27 -12.85 -22.79
CA GLN A 189 9.11 -13.58 -24.06
C GLN A 189 9.67 -12.82 -25.26
N ILE A 190 9.94 -11.52 -25.09
CA ILE A 190 10.40 -10.62 -26.17
C ILE A 190 11.93 -10.42 -26.11
N LEU A 191 12.54 -10.64 -24.94
CA LEU A 191 13.99 -10.64 -24.68
C LEU A 191 14.56 -12.05 -24.68
#